data_AF-A0A7W4HSZ6-F1
#
_entry.id   AF-A0A7W4HSZ6-F1
#
_cell.length_a   1.000
_cell.length_b   1.000
_cell.length_c   1.000
_cell.angle_alpha   90.00
_cell.angle_beta   90.00
_cell.angle_gamma   90.00
#
_symmetry.space_group_name_H-M   'P 1'
#
loop_
_entity.id
_entity.type
_entity.pdbx_description
1 polymer ?
#
loop_
_entity_poly.entity_id
_entity_poly.type
_entity_poly.pdbx_seq_one_letter_code
_entity_poly.pdbx_strand_id
1 'polypeptide(L)'
;MDLLGIPPRQRKEIDEVVSHPRGLVLMVGPTGSGKSTTLYSMLNALNTTDRKLITLEDPIEYGLSGMSQIPIDTTHGQSFADGLRSVLRLDPDVVMVGEIRDVDTARTAIQASITGHLVLSSFHANTTSTAFSRMIDMIGVNPIFSSAIRLLIAQRLVRRLVDHTKEAYEPDEATRKYVQRVLEKLPPDVEKPDLDNFKLWRPVPSEDAPFGYKGRVVIMEQLVVTDEIQKFIRGDVQDVHPETIEETARNEGMLTLEQVGVLAALRGETTLEEIARVI
;
A
#
# COMPACT_ATOMS: atom_id res chain seq x y z
N MET A 1 2.33 5.80 12.71
CA MET A 1 3.11 5.05 11.69
C MET A 1 4.12 4.08 12.32
N ASP A 2 4.86 4.46 13.36
CA ASP A 2 5.94 3.61 13.92
C ASP A 2 5.46 2.25 14.46
N LEU A 3 4.24 2.18 14.99
CA LEU A 3 3.63 0.96 15.50
C LEU A 3 3.19 -0.03 14.39
N LEU A 4 3.23 0.36 13.11
CA LEU A 4 2.83 -0.51 12.00
C LEU A 4 3.92 -1.55 11.63
N GLY A 5 5.15 -1.40 12.16
CA GLY A 5 6.26 -2.29 11.83
C GLY A 5 6.69 -2.22 10.37
N ILE A 6 6.50 -1.07 9.72
CA ILE A 6 6.92 -0.84 8.33
C ILE A 6 8.46 -0.82 8.29
N PRO A 7 9.13 -1.60 7.42
CA PRO A 7 10.58 -1.60 7.38
C PRO A 7 11.15 -0.24 6.93
N PRO A 8 12.39 0.12 7.32
CA PRO A 8 12.93 1.47 7.13
C PRO A 8 12.91 1.97 5.68
N ARG A 9 13.15 1.08 4.72
CA ARG A 9 13.10 1.41 3.29
C ARG A 9 11.70 1.87 2.88
N GLN A 10 10.70 1.03 3.11
CA GLN A 10 9.31 1.34 2.78
C GLN A 10 8.79 2.56 3.57
N ARG A 11 9.28 2.75 4.80
CA ARG A 11 8.90 3.92 5.59
C ARG A 11 9.44 5.21 4.97
N LYS A 12 10.69 5.20 4.52
CA LYS A 12 11.32 6.35 3.84
C LYS A 12 10.57 6.73 2.57
N GLU A 13 10.16 5.76 1.76
CA GLU A 13 9.38 6.01 0.54
C GLU A 13 8.03 6.68 0.85
N ILE A 14 7.33 6.24 1.89
CA ILE A 14 6.09 6.89 2.36
C ILE A 14 6.39 8.31 2.84
N ASP A 15 7.35 8.48 3.76
CA ASP A 15 7.66 9.77 4.38
C ASP A 15 8.06 10.82 3.33
N GLU A 16 8.87 10.42 2.34
CA GLU A 16 9.24 11.27 1.21
C GLU A 16 8.00 11.73 0.44
N VAL A 17 7.13 10.79 0.02
CA VAL A 17 5.96 11.13 -0.80
C VAL A 17 4.95 11.99 -0.04
N VAL A 18 4.68 11.71 1.24
CA VAL A 18 3.72 12.50 2.02
C VAL A 18 4.27 13.85 2.48
N SER A 19 5.60 14.05 2.44
CA SER A 19 6.21 15.36 2.69
C SER A 19 5.89 16.39 1.61
N HIS A 20 5.57 15.92 0.39
CA HIS A 20 5.21 16.78 -0.72
C HIS A 20 3.84 17.44 -0.47
N PRO A 21 3.66 18.71 -0.86
CA PRO A 21 2.39 19.42 -0.64
C PRO A 21 1.25 18.88 -1.49
N ARG A 22 1.57 18.12 -2.56
CA ARG A 22 0.58 17.65 -3.53
C ARG A 22 0.91 16.27 -4.08
N GLY A 23 -0.13 15.55 -4.49
CA GLY A 23 -0.02 14.24 -5.11
C GLY A 23 -1.10 13.29 -4.61
N LEU A 24 -1.35 12.22 -5.36
CA LEU A 24 -2.28 11.16 -5.00
C LEU A 24 -1.51 9.95 -4.50
N VAL A 25 -1.83 9.51 -3.28
CA VAL A 25 -1.35 8.25 -2.69
C VAL A 25 -2.51 7.27 -2.56
N LEU A 26 -2.33 6.06 -3.10
CA LEU A 26 -3.35 5.02 -3.14
C LEU A 26 -2.98 3.83 -2.27
N MET A 27 -3.81 3.53 -1.29
CA MET A 27 -3.75 2.28 -0.53
C MET A 27 -4.62 1.23 -1.19
N VAL A 28 -4.06 0.08 -1.54
CA VAL A 28 -4.78 -1.02 -2.20
C VAL A 28 -4.66 -2.34 -1.45
N GLY A 29 -5.65 -3.20 -1.66
CA GLY A 29 -5.74 -4.51 -1.03
C GLY A 29 -7.18 -4.88 -0.67
N PRO A 30 -7.43 -6.13 -0.28
CA PRO A 30 -8.76 -6.61 0.05
C PRO A 30 -9.28 -6.00 1.36
N THR A 31 -10.54 -6.26 1.68
CA THR A 31 -11.12 -5.95 3.00
C THR A 31 -10.31 -6.62 4.10
N GLY A 32 -10.10 -5.91 5.21
CA GLY A 32 -9.33 -6.44 6.34
C GLY A 32 -7.81 -6.44 6.16
N SER A 33 -7.28 -5.89 5.07
CA SER A 33 -5.82 -5.74 4.88
C SER A 33 -5.21 -4.59 5.68
N GLY A 34 -6.00 -3.80 6.42
CA GLY A 34 -5.51 -2.71 7.27
C GLY A 34 -5.29 -1.37 6.56
N LYS A 35 -5.90 -1.15 5.38
CA LYS A 35 -5.80 0.12 4.61
C LYS A 35 -6.18 1.34 5.46
N SER A 36 -7.35 1.32 6.09
CA SER A 36 -7.85 2.43 6.92
C SER A 36 -6.89 2.75 8.06
N THR A 37 -6.34 1.72 8.72
CA THR A 37 -5.33 1.89 9.78
C THR A 37 -4.07 2.58 9.28
N THR A 38 -3.59 2.24 8.08
CA THR A 38 -2.43 2.89 7.47
C THR A 38 -2.75 4.31 7.03
N LEU A 39 -3.91 4.55 6.38
CA LEU A 39 -4.36 5.89 5.99
C LEU A 39 -4.47 6.83 7.20
N TYR A 40 -5.11 6.38 8.27
CA TYR A 40 -5.24 7.14 9.50
C TYR A 40 -3.88 7.36 10.19
N SER A 41 -2.96 6.40 10.08
CA SER A 41 -1.59 6.58 10.57
C SER A 41 -0.83 7.65 9.80
N MET A 42 -1.02 7.73 8.47
CA MET A 42 -0.45 8.79 7.64
C MET A 42 -1.09 10.14 7.97
N LEU A 43 -2.42 10.20 8.10
CA LEU A 43 -3.13 11.42 8.52
C LEU A 43 -2.64 11.93 9.87
N ASN A 44 -2.49 11.06 10.87
CA ASN A 44 -1.95 11.45 12.17
C ASN A 44 -0.51 11.97 12.10
N ALA A 45 0.32 11.43 11.19
CA ALA A 45 1.68 11.94 11.00
C ALA A 45 1.69 13.34 10.33
N LEU A 46 0.67 13.64 9.53
CA LEU A 46 0.47 14.93 8.86
C LEU A 46 -0.34 15.93 9.69
N ASN A 47 -0.88 15.50 10.83
CA ASN A 47 -1.78 16.28 11.67
C ASN A 47 -0.99 17.28 12.53
N THR A 48 -0.61 18.37 11.90
CA THR A 48 0.09 19.50 12.52
C THR A 48 -0.80 20.73 12.52
N THR A 49 -0.53 21.70 13.40
CA THR A 49 -1.39 22.88 13.57
C THR A 49 -1.42 23.82 12.36
N ASP A 50 -0.47 23.67 11.44
CA ASP A 50 -0.32 24.43 10.20
C ASP A 50 -0.95 23.75 8.99
N ARG A 51 -1.53 22.55 9.14
CA ARG A 51 -2.17 21.80 8.05
C ARG A 51 -3.65 21.57 8.34
N LYS A 52 -4.50 21.86 7.35
CA LYS A 52 -5.93 21.57 7.37
C LYS A 52 -6.21 20.22 6.73
N LEU A 53 -6.55 19.24 7.56
CA LEU A 53 -6.88 17.88 7.15
C LEU A 53 -8.41 17.70 7.10
N ILE A 54 -8.91 17.18 5.98
CA ILE A 54 -10.33 16.85 5.81
C ILE A 54 -10.48 15.44 5.25
N THR A 55 -11.36 14.61 5.83
CA THR A 55 -11.68 13.27 5.33
C THR A 55 -13.13 13.16 4.87
N LEU A 56 -13.36 12.30 3.88
CA LEU A 56 -14.66 11.91 3.37
C LEU A 56 -14.76 10.38 3.50
N GLU A 57 -15.70 9.87 4.28
CA GLU A 57 -15.70 8.45 4.70
C GLU A 57 -17.10 7.83 4.74
N ASP A 58 -17.22 6.53 4.46
CA ASP A 58 -18.51 5.82 4.46
C ASP A 58 -18.41 4.46 5.17
N PRO A 59 -18.76 4.37 6.47
CA PRO A 59 -18.87 5.46 7.45
C PRO A 59 -17.49 5.83 8.03
N ILE A 60 -17.46 6.83 8.92
CA ILE A 60 -16.29 7.11 9.76
C ILE A 60 -16.07 5.93 10.73
N GLU A 61 -14.88 5.31 10.69
CA GLU A 61 -14.56 4.16 11.55
C GLU A 61 -14.34 4.58 13.02
N TYR A 62 -13.60 5.67 13.24
CA TYR A 62 -13.40 6.28 14.55
C TYR A 62 -12.94 7.74 14.44
N GLY A 63 -13.20 8.51 15.49
CA GLY A 63 -12.85 9.93 15.55
C GLY A 63 -11.36 10.17 15.75
N LEU A 64 -10.78 11.05 14.93
CA LEU A 64 -9.43 11.58 15.05
C LEU A 64 -9.50 13.07 15.43
N SER A 65 -8.77 13.45 16.48
CA SER A 65 -8.68 14.85 16.90
C SER A 65 -7.79 15.65 15.92
N GLY A 66 -8.08 16.94 15.73
CA GLY A 66 -7.27 17.84 14.90
C GLY A 66 -7.61 17.84 13.40
N MET A 67 -8.62 17.07 12.97
CA MET A 67 -9.06 17.05 11.58
C MET A 67 -10.59 17.03 11.46
N SER A 68 -11.11 17.44 10.31
CA SER A 68 -12.54 17.37 10.00
C SER A 68 -12.86 16.06 9.30
N GLN A 69 -13.69 15.21 9.90
CA GLN A 69 -14.16 13.99 9.26
C GLN A 69 -15.62 14.15 8.84
N ILE A 70 -15.89 13.95 7.55
CA ILE A 70 -17.22 14.13 6.96
C ILE A 70 -17.73 12.76 6.51
N PRO A 71 -18.83 12.26 7.08
CA PRO A 71 -19.44 11.02 6.61
C PRO A 71 -20.11 11.26 5.25
N ILE A 72 -20.01 10.29 4.35
CA ILE A 72 -20.69 10.23 3.05
C ILE A 72 -21.64 9.05 3.10
N ASP A 73 -22.92 9.30 2.94
CA ASP A 73 -23.93 8.26 2.91
C ASP A 73 -24.19 7.80 1.47
N THR A 74 -23.37 6.86 0.99
CA THR A 74 -23.54 6.35 -0.38
C THR A 74 -24.82 5.52 -0.53
N THR A 75 -25.38 5.01 0.58
CA THR A 75 -26.64 4.25 0.58
C THR A 75 -27.86 5.11 0.31
N HIS A 76 -27.81 6.40 0.66
CA HIS A 76 -28.86 7.39 0.40
C HIS A 76 -28.50 8.38 -0.73
N GLY A 77 -27.57 7.99 -1.61
CA GLY A 77 -27.30 8.71 -2.86
C GLY A 77 -26.31 9.87 -2.77
N GLN A 78 -25.58 10.02 -1.65
CA GLN A 78 -24.43 10.94 -1.62
C GLN A 78 -23.25 10.34 -2.41
N SER A 79 -22.38 11.22 -2.91
CA SER A 79 -21.24 10.84 -3.73
C SER A 79 -19.93 11.38 -3.15
N PHE A 80 -18.89 10.54 -3.17
CA PHE A 80 -17.53 10.96 -2.83
C PHE A 80 -17.04 12.09 -3.75
N ALA A 81 -17.39 12.06 -5.04
CA ALA A 81 -16.98 13.10 -5.99
C ALA A 81 -17.55 14.48 -5.60
N ASP A 82 -18.82 14.55 -5.22
CA ASP A 82 -19.47 15.81 -4.82
C ASP A 82 -18.99 16.30 -3.45
N GLY A 83 -18.80 15.37 -2.51
CA GLY A 83 -18.16 15.66 -1.23
C GLY A 83 -16.75 16.25 -1.42
N LEU A 84 -15.95 15.64 -2.30
CA LEU A 84 -14.60 16.11 -2.61
C LEU A 84 -14.62 17.50 -3.24
N ARG A 85 -15.46 17.75 -4.25
CA ARG A 85 -15.60 19.10 -4.85
C ARG A 85 -15.99 20.17 -3.83
N SER A 86 -16.80 19.81 -2.85
CA SER A 86 -17.22 20.72 -1.78
C SER A 86 -16.07 21.01 -0.82
N VAL A 87 -15.33 19.97 -0.42
CA VAL A 87 -14.18 20.07 0.48
C VAL A 87 -13.04 20.90 -0.11
N LEU A 88 -12.80 20.84 -1.42
CA LEU A 88 -11.76 21.64 -2.07
C LEU A 88 -12.00 23.15 -1.98
N ARG A 89 -13.22 23.61 -1.68
CA ARG A 89 -13.53 25.03 -1.43
C ARG A 89 -13.26 25.47 0.01
N LEU A 90 -12.90 24.53 0.87
CA LEU A 90 -12.58 24.77 2.27
C LEU A 90 -11.09 25.04 2.47
N ASP A 91 -10.30 25.22 1.41
CA ASP A 91 -8.85 25.44 1.49
C ASP A 91 -8.10 24.34 2.30
N PRO A 92 -8.30 23.04 1.98
CA PRO A 92 -7.60 21.96 2.68
C PRO A 92 -6.14 21.83 2.18
N ASP A 93 -5.24 21.37 3.04
CA ASP A 93 -3.89 20.96 2.63
C ASP A 93 -3.86 19.47 2.25
N VAL A 94 -4.57 18.65 3.04
CA VAL A 94 -4.64 17.20 2.87
C VAL A 94 -6.09 16.77 2.85
N VAL A 95 -6.46 15.99 1.83
CA VAL A 95 -7.79 15.39 1.73
C VAL A 95 -7.68 13.88 1.69
N MET A 96 -8.45 13.18 2.53
CA MET A 96 -8.61 11.74 2.43
C MET A 96 -9.99 11.39 1.87
N VAL A 97 -10.01 10.58 0.82
CA VAL A 97 -11.23 10.02 0.25
C VAL A 97 -11.26 8.54 0.63
N GLY A 98 -12.29 8.10 1.34
CA GLY A 98 -12.37 6.75 1.90
C GLY A 98 -12.08 5.67 0.87
N GLU A 99 -12.64 5.83 -0.33
CA GLU A 99 -12.33 4.99 -1.49
C GLU A 99 -12.69 5.65 -2.82
N ILE A 100 -11.99 5.24 -3.87
CA ILE A 100 -12.34 5.55 -5.26
C ILE A 100 -13.03 4.32 -5.85
N ARG A 101 -14.33 4.43 -6.12
CA ARG A 101 -15.16 3.38 -6.74
C ARG A 101 -15.50 3.66 -8.21
N ASP A 102 -15.55 4.93 -8.58
CA ASP A 102 -16.05 5.41 -9.86
C ASP A 102 -15.11 6.43 -10.52
N VAL A 103 -15.37 6.68 -11.81
CA VAL A 103 -14.54 7.56 -12.65
C VAL A 103 -14.61 9.02 -12.20
N ASP A 104 -15.76 9.48 -11.71
CA ASP A 104 -15.93 10.88 -11.30
C ASP A 104 -15.12 11.19 -10.04
N THR A 105 -15.13 10.27 -9.07
CA THR A 105 -14.31 10.34 -7.86
C THR A 105 -12.82 10.27 -8.22
N ALA A 106 -12.42 9.34 -9.10
CA ALA A 106 -11.04 9.21 -9.56
C ALA A 106 -10.53 10.50 -10.24
N ARG A 107 -11.31 11.06 -11.18
CA ARG A 107 -10.97 12.30 -11.89
C ARG A 107 -10.88 13.48 -10.93
N THR A 108 -11.80 13.60 -9.98
CA THR A 108 -11.80 14.68 -9.01
C THR A 108 -10.59 14.58 -8.07
N ALA A 109 -10.23 13.38 -7.62
CA ALA A 109 -9.04 13.13 -6.79
C ALA A 109 -7.74 13.47 -7.53
N ILE A 110 -7.61 13.05 -8.79
CA ILE A 110 -6.45 13.39 -9.62
C ILE A 110 -6.35 14.89 -9.87
N GLN A 111 -7.46 15.55 -10.22
CA GLN A 111 -7.46 17.00 -10.39
C GLN A 111 -7.02 17.73 -9.12
N ALA A 112 -7.57 17.35 -7.96
CA ALA A 112 -7.16 17.89 -6.66
C ALA A 112 -5.65 17.73 -6.40
N SER A 113 -5.10 16.55 -6.75
CA SER A 113 -3.68 16.25 -6.56
C SER A 113 -2.75 17.09 -7.44
N ILE A 114 -3.22 17.50 -8.63
CA ILE A 114 -2.45 18.35 -9.55
C ILE A 114 -2.54 19.81 -9.10
N THR A 115 -3.73 20.23 -8.63
CA THR A 115 -4.03 21.62 -8.26
C THR A 115 -3.48 22.04 -6.91
N GLY A 116 -2.74 21.17 -6.21
CA GLY A 116 -1.94 21.56 -5.05
C GLY A 116 -2.28 20.84 -3.75
N HIS A 117 -3.09 19.78 -3.78
CA HIS A 117 -3.51 19.07 -2.57
C HIS A 117 -2.82 17.71 -2.45
N LEU A 118 -2.46 17.30 -1.23
CA LEU A 118 -2.11 15.91 -0.96
C LEU A 118 -3.41 15.11 -0.78
N VAL A 119 -3.66 14.17 -1.68
CA VAL A 119 -4.86 13.32 -1.66
C VAL A 119 -4.46 11.91 -1.26
N LEU A 120 -5.09 11.39 -0.20
CA LEU A 120 -4.97 10.01 0.22
C LEU A 120 -6.26 9.28 -0.11
N SER A 121 -6.19 8.08 -0.68
CA SER A 121 -7.40 7.29 -0.92
C SER A 121 -7.13 5.81 -0.85
N SER A 122 -8.20 5.02 -0.68
CA SER A 122 -8.14 3.58 -0.96
C SER A 122 -8.66 3.24 -2.35
N PHE A 123 -8.21 2.11 -2.89
CA PHE A 123 -8.68 1.54 -4.14
C PHE A 123 -8.68 0.01 -4.07
N HIS A 124 -9.70 -0.65 -4.62
CA HIS A 124 -9.82 -2.11 -4.55
C HIS A 124 -9.04 -2.77 -5.69
N ALA A 125 -7.82 -3.23 -5.39
CA ALA A 125 -6.97 -4.02 -6.27
C ALA A 125 -6.07 -4.96 -5.45
N ASN A 126 -5.56 -6.02 -6.08
CA ASN A 126 -4.71 -7.00 -5.40
C ASN A 126 -3.24 -6.57 -5.33
N THR A 127 -2.74 -5.94 -6.38
CA THR A 127 -1.36 -5.43 -6.49
C THR A 127 -1.33 -3.95 -6.86
N THR A 128 -0.18 -3.31 -6.68
CA THR A 128 0.04 -1.91 -7.08
C THR A 128 -0.05 -1.74 -8.60
N SER A 129 0.53 -2.67 -9.37
CA SER A 129 0.50 -2.65 -10.84
C SER A 129 -0.93 -2.77 -11.40
N THR A 130 -1.75 -3.66 -10.83
CA THR A 130 -3.17 -3.80 -11.21
C THR A 130 -3.96 -2.54 -10.87
N ALA A 131 -3.69 -1.93 -9.71
CA ALA A 131 -4.32 -0.67 -9.34
C ALA A 131 -3.98 0.45 -10.32
N PHE A 132 -2.71 0.54 -10.72
CA PHE A 132 -2.22 1.55 -11.64
C PHE A 132 -2.81 1.39 -13.04
N SER A 133 -2.81 0.16 -13.58
CA SER A 133 -3.45 -0.17 -14.85
C SER A 133 -4.95 0.20 -14.85
N ARG A 134 -5.69 -0.21 -13.81
CA ARG A 134 -7.12 0.14 -13.69
C ARG A 134 -7.38 1.64 -13.53
N MET A 135 -6.49 2.36 -12.83
CA MET A 135 -6.59 3.82 -12.74
C MET A 135 -6.42 4.46 -14.13
N ILE A 136 -5.47 3.99 -14.93
CA ILE A 136 -5.28 4.44 -16.32
C ILE A 136 -6.53 4.14 -17.16
N ASP A 137 -7.09 2.93 -17.05
CA ASP A 137 -8.32 2.56 -17.76
C ASP A 137 -9.51 3.46 -17.40
N MET A 138 -9.64 3.82 -16.12
CA MET A 138 -10.74 4.69 -15.64
C MET A 138 -10.60 6.13 -16.12
N ILE A 139 -9.40 6.70 -16.08
CA ILE A 139 -9.18 8.13 -16.37
C ILE A 139 -8.82 8.40 -17.83
N GLY A 140 -8.35 7.38 -18.54
CA GLY A 140 -7.75 7.45 -19.85
C GLY A 140 -6.29 7.89 -19.80
N VAL A 141 -5.54 7.51 -20.83
CA VAL A 141 -4.20 8.03 -21.09
C VAL A 141 -4.26 9.56 -21.21
N ASN A 142 -3.54 10.25 -20.33
CA ASN A 142 -3.58 11.70 -20.25
C ASN A 142 -2.25 12.25 -19.72
N PRO A 143 -1.44 12.91 -20.56
CA PRO A 143 -0.17 13.50 -20.14
C PRO A 143 -0.26 14.46 -18.95
N ILE A 144 -1.37 15.16 -18.79
CA ILE A 144 -1.61 16.09 -17.68
C ILE A 144 -1.67 15.32 -16.34
N PHE A 145 -2.18 14.10 -16.35
CA PHE A 145 -2.38 13.28 -15.16
C PHE A 145 -1.16 12.45 -14.77
N SER A 146 -0.13 12.42 -15.62
CA SER A 146 1.06 11.59 -15.40
C SER A 146 1.72 11.86 -14.04
N SER A 147 1.83 13.11 -13.62
CA SER A 147 2.45 13.50 -12.34
C SER A 147 1.51 13.51 -11.13
N ALA A 148 0.24 13.12 -11.32
CA ALA A 148 -0.79 13.18 -10.29
C ALA A 148 -0.60 12.11 -9.22
N ILE A 149 -0.42 10.85 -9.64
CA ILE A 149 -0.20 9.71 -8.74
C ILE A 149 1.27 9.69 -8.37
N ARG A 150 1.56 9.59 -7.07
CA ARG A 150 2.93 9.57 -6.53
C ARG A 150 3.32 8.21 -5.98
N LEU A 151 2.38 7.52 -5.36
CA LEU A 151 2.65 6.27 -4.67
C LEU A 151 1.39 5.39 -4.65
N LEU A 152 1.57 4.11 -4.97
CA LEU A 152 0.60 3.06 -4.69
C LEU A 152 1.20 2.09 -3.69
N ILE A 153 0.41 1.68 -2.71
CA ILE A 153 0.82 0.74 -1.66
C ILE A 153 -0.18 -0.40 -1.63
N ALA A 154 0.23 -1.59 -2.06
CA ALA A 154 -0.55 -2.80 -1.85
C ALA A 154 -0.21 -3.40 -0.49
N GLN A 155 -1.23 -3.65 0.33
CA GLN A 155 -1.06 -4.10 1.70
C GLN A 155 -1.73 -5.45 1.95
N ARG A 156 -1.08 -6.30 2.75
CA ARG A 156 -1.64 -7.50 3.38
C ARG A 156 -1.29 -7.55 4.87
N LEU A 157 -2.12 -8.27 5.62
CA LEU A 157 -1.83 -8.62 7.02
C LEU A 157 -1.68 -10.12 7.15
N VAL A 158 -0.51 -10.53 7.64
CA VAL A 158 -0.20 -11.92 7.98
C VAL A 158 -0.10 -12.07 9.50
N ARG A 159 -0.38 -13.27 10.01
CA ARG A 159 -0.22 -13.55 11.44
C ARG A 159 1.26 -13.53 11.82
N ARG A 160 1.58 -12.94 12.98
CA ARG A 160 2.94 -12.87 13.52
C ARG A 160 3.25 -14.11 14.36
N LEU A 161 4.38 -14.77 14.10
CA LEU A 161 4.88 -15.85 14.94
C LEU A 161 5.22 -15.35 16.35
N VAL A 162 4.99 -16.20 17.36
CA VAL A 162 5.41 -15.87 18.73
C VAL A 162 6.90 -16.11 18.89
N ASP A 163 7.65 -15.06 19.21
CA ASP A 163 9.12 -15.09 19.19
C ASP A 163 9.76 -16.10 20.14
N HIS A 164 9.14 -16.37 21.29
CA HIS A 164 9.68 -17.30 22.30
C HIS A 164 9.24 -18.75 22.12
N THR A 165 8.26 -19.04 21.25
CA THR A 165 7.83 -20.42 20.99
C THR A 165 8.15 -20.91 19.59
N LYS A 166 8.28 -20.03 18.60
CA LYS A 166 8.58 -20.42 17.21
C LYS A 166 9.81 -21.32 17.12
N GLU A 167 9.73 -22.31 16.24
CA GLU A 167 10.81 -23.28 16.05
C GLU A 167 11.40 -23.13 14.64
N ALA A 168 12.72 -23.05 14.55
CA ALA A 168 13.42 -23.03 13.27
C ALA A 168 13.51 -24.44 12.67
N TYR A 169 13.36 -24.56 11.36
CA TYR A 169 13.50 -25.82 10.64
C TYR A 169 14.24 -25.63 9.31
N GLU A 170 14.83 -26.71 8.81
CA GLU A 170 15.43 -26.75 7.48
C GLU A 170 14.35 -27.08 6.45
N PRO A 171 14.14 -26.22 5.43
CA PRO A 171 13.15 -26.50 4.39
C PRO A 171 13.59 -27.66 3.49
N ASP A 172 12.61 -28.35 2.92
CA ASP A 172 12.86 -29.33 1.87
C ASP A 172 13.39 -28.67 0.57
N GLU A 173 13.85 -29.50 -0.38
CA GLU A 173 14.46 -29.01 -1.62
C GLU A 173 13.47 -28.21 -2.48
N ALA A 174 12.18 -28.56 -2.48
CA ALA A 174 11.16 -27.87 -3.25
C ALA A 174 10.92 -26.45 -2.70
N THR A 175 10.79 -26.33 -1.38
CA THR A 175 10.64 -25.06 -0.66
C THR A 175 11.89 -24.19 -0.85
N ARG A 176 13.08 -24.81 -0.82
CA ARG A 176 14.34 -24.11 -1.10
C ARG A 176 14.36 -23.48 -2.48
N LYS A 177 14.03 -24.27 -3.52
CA LYS A 177 13.94 -23.79 -4.91
C LYS A 177 12.89 -22.70 -5.07
N TYR A 178 11.76 -22.80 -4.38
CA TYR A 178 10.72 -21.77 -4.38
C TYR A 178 11.26 -20.43 -3.83
N VAL A 179 11.88 -20.43 -2.65
CA VAL A 179 12.46 -19.22 -2.04
C VAL A 179 13.54 -18.62 -2.93
N GLN A 180 14.44 -19.45 -3.46
CA GLN A 180 15.50 -19.02 -4.38
C GLN A 180 14.93 -18.33 -5.62
N ARG A 181 13.88 -18.90 -6.24
CA ARG A 181 13.22 -18.32 -7.41
C ARG A 181 12.56 -16.98 -7.10
N VAL A 182 11.83 -16.87 -5.98
CA VAL A 182 11.16 -15.61 -5.59
C VAL A 182 12.18 -14.49 -5.35
N LEU A 183 13.31 -14.82 -4.71
CA LEU A 183 14.35 -13.88 -4.33
C LEU A 183 15.50 -13.75 -5.34
N GLU A 184 15.38 -14.37 -6.52
CA GLU A 184 16.42 -14.35 -7.56
C GLU A 184 16.75 -12.92 -7.99
N LYS A 185 15.70 -12.11 -8.20
CA LYS A 185 15.79 -10.71 -8.63
C LYS A 185 15.37 -9.77 -7.50
N LEU A 186 16.30 -9.54 -6.58
CA LEU A 186 16.19 -8.50 -5.56
C LEU A 186 16.97 -7.24 -5.97
N PRO A 187 16.46 -6.04 -5.66
CA PRO A 187 17.15 -4.78 -5.85
C PRO A 187 18.52 -4.76 -5.12
N PRO A 188 19.53 -4.04 -5.63
CA PRO A 188 20.88 -4.03 -5.05
C PRO A 188 20.97 -3.53 -3.61
N ASP A 189 20.04 -2.67 -3.19
CA ASP A 189 19.98 -2.07 -1.86
C ASP A 189 19.23 -2.93 -0.83
N VAL A 190 18.66 -4.06 -1.26
CA VAL A 190 18.04 -5.04 -0.37
C VAL A 190 19.08 -6.08 0.03
N GLU A 191 19.28 -6.23 1.34
CA GLU A 191 20.16 -7.27 1.88
C GLU A 191 19.68 -8.65 1.43
N LYS A 192 20.53 -9.35 0.67
CA LYS A 192 20.25 -10.69 0.18
C LYS A 192 20.59 -11.71 1.27
N PRO A 193 19.61 -12.49 1.76
CA PRO A 193 19.89 -13.55 2.72
C PRO A 193 20.73 -14.66 2.07
N ASP A 194 21.40 -15.48 2.88
CA ASP A 194 22.06 -16.69 2.41
C ASP A 194 21.01 -17.69 1.89
N LEU A 195 20.89 -17.81 0.57
CA LEU A 195 19.89 -18.66 -0.08
C LEU A 195 20.32 -20.13 -0.16
N ASP A 196 21.58 -20.44 0.14
CA ASP A 196 22.11 -21.80 0.17
C ASP A 196 22.01 -22.41 1.57
N ASN A 197 22.03 -21.58 2.60
CA ASN A 197 21.91 -22.01 4.00
C ASN A 197 20.98 -21.12 4.82
N PHE A 198 19.66 -21.31 4.64
CA PHE A 198 18.65 -20.65 5.45
C PHE A 198 17.74 -21.63 6.18
N LYS A 199 17.12 -21.11 7.25
CA LYS A 199 16.04 -21.77 7.99
C LYS A 199 14.74 -21.02 7.79
N LEU A 200 13.64 -21.74 7.93
CA LEU A 200 12.31 -21.18 8.07
C LEU A 200 11.78 -21.45 9.47
N TRP A 201 10.61 -20.91 9.77
CA TRP A 201 10.04 -20.92 11.10
C TRP A 201 8.63 -21.49 11.07
N ARG A 202 8.30 -22.31 12.06
CA ARG A 202 6.96 -22.87 12.24
C ARG A 202 6.34 -22.43 13.57
N PRO A 203 5.01 -22.26 13.61
CA PRO A 203 4.31 -21.89 14.84
C PRO A 203 4.36 -23.04 15.83
N VAL A 204 4.64 -22.74 17.09
CA VAL A 204 4.53 -23.70 18.19
C VAL A 204 3.45 -23.20 19.15
N PRO A 205 2.37 -23.99 19.34
CA PRO A 205 1.33 -23.70 20.32
C PRO A 205 1.88 -23.47 21.73
N SER A 206 1.27 -22.54 22.43
CA SER A 206 1.46 -22.30 23.87
C SER A 206 0.13 -21.97 24.51
N GLU A 207 0.11 -21.91 25.85
CA GLU A 207 -1.08 -21.52 26.62
C GLU A 207 -1.62 -20.15 26.18
N ASP A 208 -0.74 -19.17 25.96
CA ASP A 208 -1.10 -17.81 25.54
C ASP A 208 -1.34 -17.64 24.04
N ALA A 209 -0.91 -18.61 23.22
CA ALA A 209 -1.07 -18.61 21.78
C ALA A 209 -1.31 -20.05 21.26
N PRO A 210 -2.56 -20.55 21.31
CA PRO A 210 -2.89 -21.93 20.96
C PRO A 210 -2.54 -22.33 19.52
N PHE A 211 -2.38 -21.35 18.64
CA PHE A 211 -2.02 -21.55 17.23
C PHE A 211 -0.56 -21.14 16.93
N GLY A 212 0.22 -20.73 17.93
CA GLY A 212 1.61 -20.27 17.78
C GLY A 212 1.78 -18.89 17.10
N TYR A 213 0.70 -18.12 16.99
CA TYR A 213 0.69 -16.76 16.47
C TYR A 213 0.09 -15.77 17.46
N LYS A 214 0.62 -14.54 17.52
CA LYS A 214 0.08 -13.44 18.32
C LYS A 214 0.33 -12.10 17.63
N GLY A 215 -0.74 -11.39 17.30
CA GLY A 215 -0.66 -10.15 16.52
C GLY A 215 -0.49 -10.38 15.01
N ARG A 216 -0.21 -9.31 14.27
CA ARG A 216 -0.12 -9.31 12.81
C ARG A 216 1.10 -8.51 12.35
N VAL A 217 1.63 -8.88 11.19
CA VAL A 217 2.68 -8.15 10.48
C VAL A 217 2.09 -7.58 9.19
N VAL A 218 2.51 -6.36 8.86
CA VAL A 218 2.13 -5.68 7.63
C VAL A 218 3.12 -6.08 6.53
N ILE A 219 2.61 -6.59 5.42
CA ILE A 219 3.37 -6.83 4.19
C ILE A 219 2.93 -5.77 3.18
N MET A 220 3.90 -5.02 2.65
CA MET A 220 3.65 -3.93 1.69
C MET A 220 4.49 -4.08 0.44
N GLU A 221 3.85 -3.93 -0.71
CA GLU A 221 4.47 -3.63 -1.99
C GLU A 221 4.22 -2.15 -2.29
N GLN A 222 5.26 -1.43 -2.68
CA GLN A 222 5.22 0.02 -2.89
C GLN A 222 5.70 0.35 -4.29
N LEU A 223 4.80 0.94 -5.08
CA LEU A 223 5.08 1.42 -6.42
C LEU A 223 5.17 2.94 -6.36
N VAL A 224 6.40 3.45 -6.32
CA VAL A 224 6.70 4.88 -6.48
C VAL A 224 6.56 5.24 -7.95
N VAL A 225 5.76 6.26 -8.26
CA VAL A 225 5.48 6.66 -9.65
C VAL A 225 6.57 7.61 -10.15
N THR A 226 7.67 7.02 -10.62
CA THR A 226 8.82 7.68 -11.27
C THR A 226 8.47 8.17 -12.69
N ASP A 227 9.40 8.87 -13.33
CA ASP A 227 9.22 9.30 -14.73
C ASP A 227 9.09 8.13 -15.73
N GLU A 228 9.66 6.96 -15.42
CA GLU A 228 9.49 5.74 -16.22
C GLU A 228 8.09 5.16 -16.05
N ILE A 229 7.58 5.04 -14.82
CA ILE A 229 6.20 4.62 -14.56
C ILE A 229 5.19 5.61 -15.15
N GLN A 230 5.49 6.90 -15.14
CA GLN A 230 4.62 7.91 -15.73
C GLN A 230 4.38 7.73 -17.24
N LYS A 231 5.29 7.05 -17.96
CA LYS A 231 5.15 6.76 -19.40
C LYS A 231 3.87 6.02 -19.73
N PHE A 232 3.40 5.14 -18.84
CA PHE A 232 2.13 4.42 -19.01
C PHE A 232 0.92 5.37 -18.99
N ILE A 233 0.87 6.34 -18.06
CA ILE A 233 -0.23 7.33 -18.01
C ILE A 233 -0.10 8.35 -19.17
N ARG A 234 1.12 8.71 -19.58
CA ARG A 234 1.34 9.65 -20.70
C ARG A 234 0.95 9.07 -22.05
N GLY A 235 1.00 7.74 -22.21
CA GLY A 235 0.73 7.05 -23.48
C GLY A 235 1.98 6.75 -24.30
N ASP A 236 3.16 6.94 -23.70
CA ASP A 236 4.44 6.64 -24.33
C ASP A 236 4.62 5.11 -24.47
N VAL A 237 3.98 4.34 -23.58
CA VAL A 237 3.90 2.87 -23.61
C VAL A 237 2.47 2.46 -23.95
N GLN A 238 2.32 1.66 -25.01
CA GLN A 238 1.01 1.18 -25.48
C GLN A 238 0.50 -0.01 -24.66
N ASP A 239 1.41 -0.82 -24.14
CA ASP A 239 1.09 -1.99 -23.33
C ASP A 239 0.92 -1.58 -21.86
N VAL A 240 -0.33 -1.33 -21.45
CA VAL A 240 -0.69 -0.95 -20.07
C VAL A 240 -1.16 -2.18 -19.26
N HIS A 241 -0.62 -3.36 -19.57
CA HIS A 241 -0.91 -4.56 -18.78
C HIS A 241 -0.18 -4.53 -17.41
N PRO A 242 -0.81 -5.05 -16.34
CA PRO A 242 -0.21 -5.09 -15.00
C PRO A 242 1.17 -5.74 -14.96
N GLU A 243 1.42 -6.78 -15.76
CA GLU A 243 2.69 -7.49 -15.83
C GLU A 243 3.83 -6.57 -16.31
N THR A 244 3.57 -5.78 -17.35
CA THR A 244 4.54 -4.83 -17.94
C THR A 244 4.83 -3.67 -17.00
N ILE A 245 3.80 -3.19 -16.28
CA ILE A 245 3.95 -2.17 -15.23
C ILE A 245 4.78 -2.72 -14.06
N GLU A 246 4.49 -3.94 -13.60
CA GLU A 246 5.23 -4.59 -12.52
C GLU A 246 6.69 -4.81 -12.89
N GLU A 247 6.98 -5.31 -14.10
CA GLU A 247 8.35 -5.52 -14.56
C GLU A 247 9.13 -4.20 -14.57
N THR A 248 8.52 -3.12 -15.05
CA THR A 248 9.13 -1.78 -15.04
C THR A 248 9.41 -1.31 -13.61
N ALA A 249 8.42 -1.42 -12.72
CA ALA A 249 8.57 -1.02 -11.32
C ALA A 249 9.63 -1.85 -10.58
N ARG A 250 9.72 -3.16 -10.86
CA ARG A 250 10.75 -4.04 -10.29
C ARG A 250 12.14 -3.69 -10.78
N ASN A 251 12.29 -3.28 -12.04
CA ASN A 251 13.55 -2.78 -12.58
C ASN A 251 13.98 -1.46 -11.91
N GLU A 252 13.04 -0.66 -11.43
CA GLU A 252 13.28 0.53 -10.61
C GLU A 252 13.37 0.24 -9.10
N GLY A 253 13.40 -1.03 -8.72
CA GLY A 253 13.69 -1.46 -7.37
C GLY A 253 12.46 -1.81 -6.52
N MET A 254 11.24 -1.82 -7.06
CA MET A 254 10.06 -2.30 -6.32
C MET A 254 10.23 -3.77 -5.90
N LEU A 255 9.87 -4.07 -4.66
CA LEU A 255 9.68 -5.44 -4.17
C LEU A 255 8.21 -5.83 -4.25
N THR A 256 7.93 -7.02 -4.77
CA THR A 256 6.56 -7.54 -4.82
C THR A 256 6.07 -7.98 -3.43
N LEU A 257 4.74 -8.10 -3.25
CA LEU A 257 4.16 -8.66 -2.02
C LEU A 257 4.76 -10.03 -1.66
N GLU A 258 5.00 -10.87 -2.67
CA GLU A 258 5.57 -12.22 -2.48
C GLU A 258 7.02 -12.12 -1.98
N GLN A 259 7.85 -11.26 -2.58
CA GLN A 259 9.23 -11.05 -2.15
C GLN A 259 9.31 -10.51 -0.72
N VAL A 260 8.50 -9.49 -0.40
CA VAL A 260 8.47 -8.92 0.96
C VAL A 260 7.97 -9.95 1.97
N GLY A 261 6.96 -10.74 1.60
CA GLY A 261 6.48 -11.87 2.39
C GLY A 261 7.59 -12.88 2.66
N VAL A 262 8.23 -13.43 1.64
CA VAL A 262 9.28 -14.45 1.79
C VAL A 262 10.44 -13.93 2.65
N LEU A 263 10.85 -12.67 2.47
CA LEU A 263 11.85 -12.05 3.34
C LEU A 263 11.39 -11.99 4.81
N ALA A 264 10.11 -11.71 5.08
CA ALA A 264 9.54 -11.73 6.43
C ALA A 264 9.49 -13.15 7.04
N ALA A 265 9.20 -14.18 6.23
CA ALA A 265 9.27 -15.57 6.67
C ALA A 265 10.69 -16.00 7.02
N LEU A 266 11.70 -15.58 6.23
CA LEU A 266 13.11 -15.85 6.53
C LEU A 266 13.56 -15.20 7.85
N ARG A 267 13.07 -13.99 8.16
CA ARG A 267 13.29 -13.32 9.46
C ARG A 267 12.50 -13.94 10.62
N GLY A 268 11.63 -14.92 10.35
CA GLY A 268 10.81 -15.58 11.36
C GLY A 268 9.73 -14.67 11.95
N GLU A 269 9.28 -13.68 11.19
CA GLU A 269 8.17 -12.81 11.56
C GLU A 269 6.82 -13.50 11.28
N THR A 270 6.76 -14.31 10.24
CA THR A 270 5.59 -15.08 9.80
C THR A 270 6.04 -16.40 9.14
N THR A 271 5.13 -17.13 8.48
CA THR A 271 5.45 -18.35 7.74
C THR A 271 5.11 -18.25 6.26
N LEU A 272 5.66 -19.18 5.45
CA LEU A 272 5.31 -19.27 4.03
C LEU A 272 3.83 -19.61 3.80
N GLU A 273 3.23 -20.41 4.68
CA GLU A 273 1.80 -20.73 4.63
C GLU A 273 0.92 -19.49 4.86
N GLU A 274 1.33 -18.60 5.77
CA GLU A 274 0.62 -17.34 5.98
C GLU A 274 0.72 -16.40 4.78
N ILE A 275 1.86 -16.38 4.10
CA ILE A 275 2.08 -15.59 2.88
C ILE A 275 1.20 -16.13 1.75
N ALA A 276 1.24 -17.43 1.50
CA ALA A 276 0.41 -18.09 0.48
C ALA A 276 -1.10 -17.93 0.72
N ARG A 277 -1.53 -17.75 1.98
CA ARG A 277 -2.95 -17.53 2.31
C ARG A 277 -3.46 -16.16 1.87
N VAL A 278 -2.60 -15.15 1.78
CA VAL A 278 -3.02 -13.73 1.60
C VAL A 278 -2.63 -13.12 0.26
N ILE A 279 -1.76 -13.79 -0.50
CA ILE A 279 -1.31 -13.35 -1.84
C ILE A 279 -2.13 -14.04 -2.92
#